data_AF-A0A7C5Y745-F1
#
_entry.id   AF-A0A7C5Y745-F1
#
_cell.length_a   1.000
_cell.length_b   1.000
_cell.length_c   1.000
_cell.angle_alpha   90.00
_cell.angle_beta   90.00
_cell.angle_gamma   90.00
#
_symmetry.space_group_name_H-M   'P 1'
#
loop_
_entity.id
_entity.type
_entity.pdbx_description
1 polymer ?
#
loop_
_entity_poly.entity_id
_entity_poly.type
_entity_poly.pdbx_seq_one_letter_code
_entity_poly.pdbx_strand_id
1 'polypeptide(L)'
;MNVDQFVGKKTLIVGEAGSGKTRLLAQLLKELIGISEPSQISVIDLAPEKISGIGGPLSLYGDFSNVKYYRPERVYAPRLMACNAEDVKRYAESNAKLAREQFQKYLRNPTKMLAVNDITIFLHAAEVEELLQYIQKASTFVATAYMGEKLVEDFGTGLSQTEKSKLTKLIEKVDQVIRLNS
;
A
#
# COMPACT_ATOMS: atom_id res chain seq x y z
N MET A 1 11.74 -17.29 1.25
CA MET A 1 10.98 -17.18 -0.02
C MET A 1 12.02 -16.92 -1.10
N ASN A 2 11.88 -17.40 -2.35
CA ASN A 2 12.84 -17.00 -3.37
C ASN A 2 12.44 -15.61 -3.90
N VAL A 3 13.28 -14.59 -3.69
CA VAL A 3 12.99 -13.20 -4.09
C VAL A 3 12.95 -13.03 -5.62
N ASP A 4 13.68 -13.86 -6.36
CA ASP A 4 13.79 -13.78 -7.83
C ASP A 4 12.42 -13.94 -8.50
N GLN A 5 11.49 -14.64 -7.86
CA GLN A 5 10.14 -14.82 -8.40
C GLN A 5 9.34 -13.52 -8.49
N PHE A 6 9.74 -12.46 -7.77
CA PHE A 6 9.09 -11.16 -7.76
C PHE A 6 9.74 -10.16 -8.72
N VAL A 7 11.01 -10.39 -9.08
CA VAL A 7 11.76 -9.48 -9.95
C VAL A 7 11.10 -9.42 -11.33
N GLY A 8 10.85 -8.21 -11.81
CA GLY A 8 10.17 -7.95 -13.09
C GLY A 8 8.66 -8.18 -13.06
N LYS A 9 8.06 -8.38 -11.88
CA LYS A 9 6.61 -8.62 -11.74
C LYS A 9 5.92 -7.57 -10.88
N LYS A 10 4.60 -7.50 -11.05
CA LYS A 10 3.65 -6.77 -10.22
C LYS A 10 3.01 -7.76 -9.25
N THR A 11 3.28 -7.58 -7.97
CA THR A 11 2.83 -8.49 -6.90
C THR A 11 2.00 -7.74 -5.88
N LEU A 12 0.85 -8.31 -5.53
CA LEU A 12 -0.01 -7.79 -4.47
C LEU A 12 -0.10 -8.78 -3.31
N ILE A 13 0.16 -8.30 -2.10
CA ILE A 13 0.02 -9.05 -0.84
C ILE A 13 -1.28 -8.62 -0.19
N VAL A 14 -2.27 -9.50 -0.18
CA VAL A 14 -3.62 -9.21 0.31
C VAL A 14 -3.93 -10.00 1.58
N GLY A 15 -4.83 -9.47 2.39
CA GLY A 15 -5.32 -10.14 3.60
C GLY A 15 -5.89 -9.18 4.64
N GLU A 16 -6.41 -9.77 5.71
CA GLU A 16 -7.15 -9.10 6.79
C GLU A 16 -6.25 -8.15 7.62
N ALA A 17 -6.88 -7.26 8.40
CA ALA A 17 -6.15 -6.48 9.41
C ALA A 17 -5.39 -7.41 10.38
N GLY A 18 -4.09 -7.15 10.58
CA GLY A 18 -3.23 -7.94 11.47
C GLY A 18 -2.63 -9.22 10.88
N SER A 19 -2.92 -9.59 9.63
CA SER A 19 -2.42 -10.84 9.02
C SER A 19 -0.91 -10.88 8.71
N GLY A 20 -0.16 -9.83 9.04
CA GLY A 20 1.29 -9.78 8.82
C GLY A 20 1.73 -9.28 7.43
N LYS A 21 0.83 -8.74 6.60
CA LYS A 21 1.14 -8.19 5.27
C LYS A 21 2.36 -7.27 5.25
N THR A 22 2.38 -6.27 6.13
CA THR A 22 3.47 -5.29 6.23
C THR A 22 4.78 -5.95 6.66
N ARG A 23 4.72 -6.96 7.53
CA ARG A 23 5.89 -7.76 7.91
C ARG A 23 6.46 -8.54 6.72
N LEU A 24 5.59 -9.14 5.91
CA LEU A 24 6.01 -9.85 4.69
C LEU A 24 6.61 -8.88 3.67
N LEU A 25 5.99 -7.71 3.45
CA LEU A 25 6.53 -6.67 2.58
C LEU A 25 7.92 -6.22 3.05
N ALA A 26 8.11 -6.01 4.36
CA ALA A 26 9.40 -5.65 4.93
C ALA A 26 10.46 -6.74 4.72
N GLN A 27 10.10 -8.03 4.83
CA GLN A 27 11.00 -9.15 4.54
C GLN A 27 11.40 -9.17 3.07
N LEU A 28 10.43 -9.08 2.16
CA LEU A 28 10.70 -9.03 0.72
C LEU A 28 11.55 -7.83 0.33
N LEU A 29 11.28 -6.66 0.93
CA LEU A 29 12.07 -5.45 0.69
C LEU A 29 13.54 -5.62 1.12
N LYS A 30 13.79 -6.27 2.26
CA LYS A 30 15.16 -6.60 2.70
C LYS A 30 15.86 -7.55 1.73
N GLU A 31 15.15 -8.57 1.24
CA GLU A 31 15.69 -9.48 0.22
C GLU A 31 15.99 -8.74 -1.09
N LEU A 32 15.10 -7.85 -1.56
CA LEU A 32 15.30 -7.04 -2.76
C LEU A 32 16.49 -6.08 -2.63
N ILE A 33 16.67 -5.45 -1.47
CA ILE A 33 17.86 -4.63 -1.16
C ILE A 33 19.14 -5.49 -1.20
N GLY A 34 19.08 -6.75 -0.78
CA GLY A 34 20.23 -7.65 -0.82
C GLY A 34 20.68 -8.04 -2.23
N ILE A 35 19.80 -7.95 -3.22
CA ILE A 35 20.07 -8.35 -4.61
C ILE A 35 20.10 -7.18 -5.61
N SER A 36 19.93 -5.94 -5.14
CA SER A 36 19.91 -4.77 -6.01
C SER A 36 20.44 -3.52 -5.31
N GLU A 37 20.89 -2.55 -6.09
CA GLU A 37 21.35 -1.27 -5.57
C GLU A 37 20.21 -0.52 -4.85
N PRO A 38 20.40 -0.05 -3.60
CA PRO A 38 19.35 0.66 -2.86
C PRO A 38 18.78 1.89 -3.60
N SER A 39 19.61 2.54 -4.43
CA SER A 39 19.20 3.68 -5.28
C SER A 39 18.17 3.32 -6.36
N GLN A 40 18.02 2.02 -6.67
CA GLN A 40 17.06 1.47 -7.64
C GLN A 40 15.74 1.04 -6.99
N ILE A 41 15.55 1.34 -5.70
CA ILE A 41 14.35 0.99 -4.95
C ILE A 41 13.69 2.26 -4.41
N SER A 42 12.37 2.34 -4.59
CA SER A 42 11.52 3.31 -3.92
C SER A 42 10.49 2.62 -3.05
N VAL A 43 10.21 3.23 -1.90
CA VAL A 43 9.15 2.81 -0.98
C VAL A 43 8.15 3.95 -0.86
N ILE A 44 6.87 3.66 -1.01
CA ILE A 44 5.79 4.57 -0.65
C ILE A 44 5.02 3.94 0.51
N ASP A 45 5.09 4.55 1.69
CA ASP A 45 4.46 4.00 2.89
C ASP A 45 3.18 4.76 3.24
N LEU A 46 2.04 4.17 2.86
CA LEU A 46 0.71 4.72 3.07
C LEU A 46 0.00 4.08 4.26
N ALA A 47 0.67 3.27 5.09
CA ALA A 47 0.02 2.73 6.26
C ALA A 47 -0.18 3.81 7.32
N PRO A 48 -1.37 3.90 7.95
CA PRO A 48 -1.56 4.74 9.12
C PRO A 48 -0.66 4.30 10.28
N GLU A 49 -0.50 5.19 11.26
CA GLU A 49 0.10 4.82 12.54
C GLU A 49 -0.66 3.65 13.18
N LYS A 50 0.03 2.91 14.03
CA LYS A 50 -0.57 1.72 14.66
C LYS A 50 -1.61 2.15 15.69
N ILE A 51 -2.89 1.87 15.42
CA ILE A 51 -4.02 2.19 16.29
C ILE A 51 -4.65 0.87 16.73
N SER A 52 -4.69 0.62 18.05
CA SER A 52 -5.26 -0.61 18.63
C SER A 52 -4.75 -1.91 18.00
N GLY A 53 -3.48 -1.94 17.60
CA GLY A 53 -2.85 -3.11 16.97
C GLY A 53 -3.01 -3.20 15.44
N ILE A 54 -3.78 -2.32 14.81
CA ILE A 54 -4.07 -2.29 13.38
C ILE A 54 -3.24 -1.20 12.68
N GLY A 55 -2.76 -1.48 11.47
CA GLY A 55 -1.89 -0.58 10.70
C GLY A 55 -0.41 -0.71 11.10
N GLY A 56 0.35 0.36 10.84
CA GLY A 56 1.76 0.46 11.18
C GLY A 56 2.66 0.66 9.96
N PRO A 57 3.53 1.69 9.97
CA PRO A 57 4.49 1.93 8.90
C PRO A 57 5.52 0.80 8.77
N LEU A 58 6.15 0.71 7.59
CA LEU A 58 7.22 -0.25 7.32
C LEU A 58 8.43 -0.05 8.24
N SER A 59 8.67 1.19 8.69
CA SER A 59 9.75 1.53 9.63
C SER A 59 9.68 0.79 10.97
N LEU A 60 8.51 0.25 11.36
CA LEU A 60 8.38 -0.61 12.54
C LEU A 60 8.99 -2.00 12.36
N TYR A 61 9.29 -2.41 11.12
CA TYR A 61 9.73 -3.76 10.77
C TYR A 61 11.15 -3.83 10.19
N GLY A 62 11.82 -2.69 10.05
CA GLY A 62 13.21 -2.60 9.58
C GLY A 62 13.66 -1.17 9.33
N ASP A 63 14.97 -1.02 9.15
CA ASP A 63 15.59 0.21 8.66
C ASP A 63 15.63 0.17 7.12
N PHE A 64 15.09 1.22 6.50
CA PHE A 64 15.01 1.42 5.07
C PHE A 64 15.54 2.82 4.67
N SER A 65 16.43 3.39 5.50
CA SER A 65 17.03 4.71 5.27
C SER A 65 17.93 4.78 4.02
N ASN A 66 18.39 3.64 3.51
CA ASN A 66 19.25 3.53 2.33
C ASN A 66 18.49 3.53 0.99
N VAL A 67 17.16 3.41 1.00
CA VAL A 67 16.31 3.46 -0.21
C VAL A 67 15.56 4.79 -0.32
N LYS A 68 14.98 5.09 -1.48
CA LYS A 68 14.14 6.29 -1.64
C LYS A 68 12.80 6.10 -0.93
N TYR A 69 12.68 6.59 0.30
CA TYR A 69 11.49 6.40 1.13
C TYR A 69 10.57 7.63 1.09
N TYR A 70 9.32 7.43 0.67
CA TYR A 70 8.29 8.45 0.61
C TYR A 70 7.14 8.10 1.55
N ARG A 71 6.82 9.00 2.48
CA ARG A 71 5.71 8.85 3.42
C ARG A 71 5.04 10.21 3.61
N PRO A 72 3.70 10.28 3.56
CA PRO A 72 3.00 11.48 4.00
C PRO A 72 3.29 11.79 5.47
N GLU A 73 3.32 13.07 5.84
CA GLU A 73 3.46 13.47 7.26
C GLU A 73 2.35 12.88 8.14
N ARG A 74 1.17 12.66 7.54
CA ARG A 74 0.03 12.04 8.21
C ARG A 74 -0.73 11.13 7.25
N VAL A 75 -1.16 9.98 7.77
CA VAL A 75 -2.11 9.10 7.11
C VAL A 75 -3.24 8.81 8.09
N TYR A 76 -4.47 9.04 7.65
CA TYR A 76 -5.68 8.77 8.43
C TYR A 76 -6.07 7.30 8.29
N ALA A 77 -6.61 6.69 9.35
CA ALA A 77 -7.30 5.41 9.29
C ALA A 77 -8.81 5.68 9.33
N PRO A 78 -9.52 5.81 8.18
CA PRO A 78 -10.87 6.39 8.16
C PRO A 78 -11.84 5.70 9.11
N ARG A 79 -11.85 4.37 9.15
CA ARG A 79 -12.75 3.58 10.01
C ARG A 79 -12.36 3.53 11.49
N LEU A 80 -11.13 3.90 11.84
CA LEU A 80 -10.67 3.93 13.23
C LEU A 80 -10.73 5.34 13.83
N MET A 81 -10.76 6.38 12.99
CA MET A 81 -10.69 7.77 13.41
C MET A 81 -12.00 8.55 13.19
N ALA A 82 -12.83 8.13 12.24
CA ALA A 82 -14.07 8.86 11.91
C ALA A 82 -15.16 8.65 12.96
N CYS A 83 -15.96 9.70 13.18
CA CYS A 83 -17.14 9.66 14.04
C CYS A 83 -18.45 9.65 13.24
N ASN A 84 -18.38 9.84 11.92
CA ASN A 84 -19.52 9.92 11.01
C ASN A 84 -19.09 9.69 9.55
N ALA A 85 -20.08 9.63 8.65
CA ALA A 85 -19.87 9.42 7.21
C ALA A 85 -19.06 10.53 6.51
N GLU A 86 -19.20 11.78 6.95
CA GLU A 86 -18.47 12.91 6.39
C GLU A 86 -16.98 12.83 6.70
N ASP A 87 -16.65 12.44 7.95
CA ASP A 87 -15.27 12.20 8.38
C ASP A 87 -14.61 11.09 7.56
N VAL A 88 -15.31 9.97 7.34
CA VAL A 88 -14.79 8.87 6.53
C VAL A 88 -14.40 9.35 5.12
N LYS A 89 -15.31 10.06 4.45
CA LYS A 89 -15.07 10.60 3.10
C LYS A 89 -13.91 11.59 3.09
N ARG A 90 -13.92 12.55 4.02
CA ARG A 90 -12.87 13.57 4.15
C ARG A 90 -11.49 12.93 4.38
N TYR A 91 -11.41 11.90 5.22
CA TYR A 91 -10.17 11.18 5.49
C TYR A 91 -9.70 10.36 4.29
N ALA A 92 -10.60 9.70 3.57
CA ALA A 92 -10.30 8.99 2.33
C ALA A 92 -9.75 9.93 1.24
N GLU A 93 -10.41 11.08 1.02
CA GLU A 93 -9.98 12.09 0.05
C GLU A 93 -8.63 12.71 0.43
N SER A 94 -8.44 13.03 1.72
CA SER A 94 -7.18 13.55 2.24
C SER A 94 -6.03 12.55 2.03
N ASN A 95 -6.25 11.28 2.34
CA ASN A 95 -5.27 10.22 2.11
C ASN A 95 -4.93 10.09 0.62
N ALA A 96 -5.93 10.09 -0.27
CA ALA A 96 -5.68 9.99 -1.70
C ALA A 96 -4.86 11.17 -2.23
N LYS A 97 -5.14 12.40 -1.76
CA LYS A 97 -4.34 13.59 -2.10
C LYS A 97 -2.89 13.46 -1.62
N LEU A 98 -2.68 13.14 -0.35
CA LEU A 98 -1.35 13.03 0.25
C LEU A 98 -0.51 11.88 -0.34
N ALA A 99 -1.15 10.77 -0.67
CA ALA A 99 -0.53 9.65 -1.36
C ALA A 99 -0.14 10.04 -2.80
N ARG A 100 -1.02 10.75 -3.53
CA ARG A 100 -0.73 11.27 -4.87
C ARG A 100 0.51 12.15 -4.86
N GLU A 101 0.69 13.00 -3.86
CA GLU A 101 1.93 13.78 -3.70
C GLU A 101 3.19 12.91 -3.59
N GLN A 102 3.12 11.76 -2.89
CA GLN A 102 4.25 10.83 -2.79
C GLN A 102 4.51 10.11 -4.12
N PHE A 103 3.46 9.67 -4.82
CA PHE A 103 3.59 9.11 -6.16
C PHE A 103 4.20 10.12 -7.15
N GLN A 104 3.81 11.40 -7.07
CA GLN A 104 4.40 12.46 -7.90
C GLN A 104 5.87 12.71 -7.57
N LYS A 105 6.28 12.63 -6.30
CA LYS A 105 7.71 12.67 -5.93
C LYS A 105 8.48 11.50 -6.54
N TYR A 106 7.92 10.29 -6.49
CA TYR A 106 8.48 9.11 -7.15
C TYR A 106 8.63 9.30 -8.67
N LEU A 107 7.60 9.84 -9.34
CA LEU A 107 7.60 10.07 -10.79
C LEU A 107 8.69 11.03 -11.29
N ARG A 108 9.24 11.90 -10.43
CA ARG A 108 10.35 12.79 -10.81
C ARG A 108 11.63 12.03 -11.11
N ASN A 109 11.83 10.88 -10.48
CA ASN A 109 12.99 10.03 -10.68
C ASN A 109 12.63 8.56 -10.36
N PRO A 110 11.81 7.93 -11.23
CA PRO A 110 11.25 6.62 -10.98
C PRO A 110 12.36 5.58 -10.92
N THR A 111 12.26 4.70 -9.94
CA THR A 111 13.17 3.58 -9.73
C THR A 111 12.62 2.30 -10.34
N LYS A 112 13.52 1.34 -10.61
CA LYS A 112 13.16 0.05 -11.21
C LYS A 112 12.26 -0.79 -10.30
N MET A 113 12.39 -0.63 -8.99
CA MET A 113 11.60 -1.38 -8.00
C MET A 113 10.79 -0.42 -7.13
N LEU A 114 9.49 -0.67 -7.03
CA LEU A 114 8.57 0.12 -6.21
C LEU A 114 7.86 -0.77 -5.19
N ALA A 115 8.08 -0.51 -3.90
CA ALA A 115 7.33 -1.11 -2.81
C ALA A 115 6.26 -0.13 -2.31
N VAL A 116 5.01 -0.57 -2.11
CA VAL A 116 3.95 0.28 -1.54
C VAL A 116 3.25 -0.40 -0.37
N ASN A 117 3.32 0.20 0.81
CA ASN A 117 2.62 -0.30 1.97
C ASN A 117 1.21 0.31 2.05
N ASP A 118 0.21 -0.56 2.17
CA ASP A 118 -1.20 -0.28 2.39
C ASP A 118 -1.88 0.52 1.27
N ILE A 119 -1.79 0.01 0.03
CA ILE A 119 -2.28 0.68 -1.19
C ILE A 119 -3.80 0.94 -1.17
N THR A 120 -4.56 0.20 -0.37
CA THR A 120 -6.00 0.42 -0.19
C THR A 120 -6.30 1.82 0.32
N ILE A 121 -5.43 2.41 1.14
CA ILE A 121 -5.55 3.78 1.63
C ILE A 121 -5.63 4.81 0.49
N PHE A 122 -4.88 4.60 -0.59
CA PHE A 122 -4.98 5.42 -1.80
C PHE A 122 -6.29 5.15 -2.55
N LEU A 123 -6.63 3.87 -2.71
CA LEU A 123 -7.80 3.44 -3.48
C LEU A 123 -9.14 3.79 -2.83
N HIS A 124 -9.18 4.18 -1.54
CA HIS A 124 -10.39 4.68 -0.91
C HIS A 124 -11.06 5.80 -1.72
N ALA A 125 -10.27 6.71 -2.30
CA ALA A 125 -10.78 7.82 -3.11
C ALA A 125 -10.10 7.98 -4.48
N ALA A 126 -9.03 7.25 -4.78
CA ALA A 126 -8.39 7.26 -6.10
C ALA A 126 -8.84 6.09 -6.98
N GLU A 127 -8.73 6.25 -8.30
CA GLU A 127 -9.08 5.20 -9.27
C GLU A 127 -7.91 4.25 -9.54
N VAL A 128 -8.23 3.00 -9.87
CA VAL A 128 -7.21 1.97 -10.17
C VAL A 128 -6.39 2.38 -11.39
N GLU A 129 -7.02 2.95 -12.42
CA GLU A 129 -6.36 3.46 -13.62
C GLU A 129 -5.26 4.48 -13.28
N GLU A 130 -5.51 5.34 -12.30
CA GLU A 130 -4.54 6.32 -11.85
C GLU A 130 -3.34 5.62 -11.20
N LEU A 131 -3.59 4.66 -10.31
CA LEU A 131 -2.53 3.86 -9.70
C LEU A 131 -1.67 3.14 -10.76
N LEU A 132 -2.30 2.61 -11.81
CA LEU A 132 -1.60 1.91 -12.89
C LEU A 132 -0.56 2.82 -13.57
N GLN A 133 -0.86 4.10 -13.75
CA GLN A 133 0.08 5.07 -14.34
C GLN A 133 1.37 5.20 -13.52
N TYR A 134 1.28 5.08 -12.20
CA TYR A 134 2.44 5.12 -11.30
C TYR A 134 3.21 3.81 -11.31
N ILE A 135 2.53 2.68 -11.08
CA ILE A 135 3.21 1.39 -10.87
C ILE A 135 3.84 0.84 -12.16
N GLN A 136 3.36 1.24 -13.33
CA GLN A 136 3.94 0.85 -14.63
C GLN A 136 5.34 1.45 -14.87
N LYS A 137 5.76 2.47 -14.11
CA LYS A 137 7.11 3.06 -14.23
C LYS A 137 8.21 2.21 -13.62
N ALA A 138 7.87 1.33 -12.67
CA ALA A 138 8.79 0.34 -12.15
C ALA A 138 8.74 -0.93 -13.02
N SER A 139 9.81 -1.72 -13.09
CA SER A 139 9.72 -3.10 -13.62
C SER A 139 9.20 -4.05 -12.56
N THR A 140 9.63 -3.88 -11.31
CA THR A 140 9.20 -4.68 -10.15
C THR A 140 8.30 -3.85 -9.25
N PHE A 141 7.14 -4.38 -8.87
CA PHE A 141 6.23 -3.75 -7.92
C PHE A 141 5.77 -4.77 -6.88
N VAL A 142 5.82 -4.39 -5.61
CA VAL A 142 5.24 -5.18 -4.53
C VAL A 142 4.43 -4.25 -3.64
N ALA A 143 3.16 -4.57 -3.40
CA ALA A 143 2.35 -3.79 -2.49
C ALA A 143 1.54 -4.64 -1.53
N THR A 144 1.18 -4.04 -0.40
CA THR A 144 0.19 -4.63 0.52
C THR A 144 -1.16 -3.95 0.34
N ALA A 145 -2.24 -4.72 0.45
CA ALA A 145 -3.61 -4.24 0.39
C ALA A 145 -4.46 -4.91 1.47
N TYR A 146 -5.38 -4.16 2.07
CA TYR A 146 -6.41 -4.75 2.92
C TYR A 146 -7.43 -5.54 2.09
N MET A 147 -7.66 -6.79 2.46
CA MET A 147 -8.72 -7.63 1.92
C MET A 147 -9.34 -8.38 3.08
N GLY A 148 -10.51 -7.96 3.54
CA GLY A 148 -11.09 -8.53 4.73
C GLY A 148 -12.40 -7.88 5.16
N GLU A 149 -12.94 -8.38 6.27
CA GLU A 149 -14.24 -8.00 6.82
C GLU A 149 -14.14 -7.47 8.26
N LYS A 150 -12.96 -7.41 8.91
CA LYS A 150 -12.86 -6.91 10.30
C LYS A 150 -13.16 -5.42 10.44
N LEU A 151 -13.08 -4.67 9.35
CA LEU A 151 -13.32 -3.23 9.30
C LEU A 151 -14.61 -2.91 8.54
N VAL A 152 -15.76 -3.46 8.96
CA VAL A 152 -17.04 -3.27 8.24
C VAL A 152 -17.63 -1.87 8.44
N GLU A 153 -17.52 -1.32 9.66
CA GLU A 153 -18.15 -0.06 10.03
C GLU A 153 -17.56 1.10 9.20
N ASP A 154 -18.39 1.69 8.35
CA ASP A 154 -18.05 2.78 7.45
C ASP A 154 -19.10 3.90 7.46
N PHE A 155 -19.99 3.91 8.46
CA PHE A 155 -21.10 4.87 8.60
C PHE A 155 -22.03 4.94 7.37
N GLY A 156 -22.16 3.83 6.63
CA GLY A 156 -23.00 3.76 5.44
C GLY A 156 -22.42 4.48 4.22
N THR A 157 -21.11 4.78 4.23
CA THR A 157 -20.45 5.45 3.10
C THR A 157 -20.22 4.54 1.89
N GLY A 158 -20.26 3.22 2.08
CA GLY A 158 -19.95 2.26 1.03
C GLY A 158 -18.45 2.15 0.74
N LEU A 159 -17.60 2.59 1.66
CA LEU A 159 -16.15 2.45 1.56
C LEU A 159 -15.75 0.98 1.40
N SER A 160 -16.42 0.08 2.13
CA SER A 160 -16.16 -1.38 2.06
C SER A 160 -16.43 -1.95 0.66
N GLN A 161 -17.50 -1.49 0.02
CA GLN A 161 -17.83 -1.92 -1.35
C GLN A 161 -16.84 -1.32 -2.37
N THR A 162 -16.44 -0.06 -2.16
CA THR A 162 -15.45 0.64 -2.99
C THR A 162 -14.10 -0.06 -2.93
N GLU A 163 -13.60 -0.38 -1.73
CA GLU A 163 -12.37 -1.16 -1.53
C GLU A 163 -12.44 -2.50 -2.24
N LYS A 164 -13.52 -3.28 -2.04
CA LYS A 164 -13.68 -4.60 -2.65
C LYS A 164 -13.68 -4.52 -4.18
N SER A 165 -14.41 -3.56 -4.75
CA SER A 165 -14.49 -3.34 -6.20
C SER A 165 -13.13 -2.95 -6.78
N LYS A 166 -12.46 -1.94 -6.19
CA LYS A 166 -11.15 -1.45 -6.66
C LYS A 166 -10.05 -2.48 -6.47
N LEU A 167 -10.06 -3.24 -5.37
CA LEU A 167 -9.10 -4.31 -5.14
C LEU A 167 -9.29 -5.45 -6.15
N THR A 168 -10.53 -5.85 -6.43
CA THR A 168 -10.82 -6.87 -7.45
C THR A 168 -10.27 -6.45 -8.81
N LYS A 169 -10.53 -5.20 -9.20
CA LYS A 169 -10.01 -4.61 -10.42
C LYS A 169 -8.48 -4.54 -10.45
N LEU A 170 -7.82 -4.24 -9.32
CA LEU A 170 -6.35 -4.23 -9.24
C LEU A 170 -5.76 -5.65 -9.34
N ILE A 171 -6.40 -6.65 -8.73
CA ILE A 171 -5.97 -8.05 -8.78
C ILE A 171 -5.88 -8.56 -10.23
N GLU A 172 -6.81 -8.15 -11.10
CA GLU A 172 -6.80 -8.52 -12.52
C GLU A 172 -5.67 -7.86 -13.33
N LYS A 173 -4.98 -6.87 -12.76
CA LYS A 173 -3.95 -6.06 -13.45
C LYS A 173 -2.53 -6.33 -12.96
N VAL A 174 -2.37 -7.23 -12.00
CA VAL A 174 -1.06 -7.63 -11.46
C VAL A 174 -0.72 -9.06 -11.87
N ASP A 175 0.57 -9.38 -11.91
CA ASP A 175 1.04 -10.71 -12.32
C ASP A 175 0.85 -11.77 -11.23
N GLN A 176 0.91 -11.34 -9.97
CA GLN A 176 0.89 -12.24 -8.81
C GLN A 176 0.10 -11.67 -7.64
N VAL A 177 -0.63 -12.54 -6.94
CA VAL A 177 -1.33 -12.21 -5.70
C VAL A 177 -0.95 -13.23 -4.63
N ILE A 178 -0.37 -12.74 -3.53
CA ILE A 178 -0.11 -13.51 -2.31
C ILE A 178 -1.27 -13.24 -1.35
N ARG A 179 -2.01 -14.28 -0.99
CA ARG A 179 -3.08 -14.20 0.01
C ARG A 179 -2.56 -14.70 1.35
N LEU A 180 -2.62 -13.84 2.37
CA LEU A 180 -2.36 -14.25 3.74
C LEU A 180 -3.67 -14.63 4.41
N ASN A 181 -3.80 -15.91 4.78
CA ASN A 181 -4.94 -16.41 5.54
C ASN A 181 -4.89 -15.82 6.96
N SER A 182 -6.08 -15.55 7.50
CA SER A 182 -6.28 -15.05 8.86
C SER A 182 -6.45 -16.19 9.83
#